data_AF-A0A919J4K6-F1
#
_entry.id   AF-A0A919J4K6-F1
#
_cell.length_a   1.000
_cell.length_b   1.000
_cell.length_c   1.000
_cell.angle_alpha   90.00
_cell.angle_beta   90.00
_cell.angle_gamma   90.00
#
_symmetry.space_group_name_H-M   'P 1'
#
loop_
_entity.id
_entity.type
_entity.pdbx_description
1 polymer ?
#
loop_
_entity_poly.entity_id
_entity_poly.type
_entity_poly.pdbx_seq_one_letter_code
_entity_poly.pdbx_strand_id
1 'polypeptide(L)'
;MTLYRSVSSSTTTGVSLGHRTLAEADHWILGLADRPRLACTHLVPVPVRHVAISLTTSGPVPPTAPELREAATAAADGECGRAVVFPGVEKLIGTLTVARIKELSAIDRVEVLGSGAAADDAPVDTREFVRPQFRAGELVLTTTPAAGGVLVPFETSTPTPCCAGH
;
A
#
# COMPACT_ATOMS: atom_id res chain seq x y z
N MET A 1 30.25 27.57 11.32
CA MET A 1 30.46 26.60 10.23
C MET A 1 29.25 25.68 10.24
N THR A 2 28.22 26.04 9.49
CA THR A 2 26.88 25.43 9.55
C THR A 2 26.90 24.11 8.79
N LEU A 3 26.73 22.99 9.50
CA LEU A 3 26.64 21.67 8.90
C LEU A 3 25.35 21.60 8.07
N TYR A 4 25.53 21.35 6.76
CA TYR A 4 24.47 21.15 5.78
C TYR A 4 23.69 19.89 6.18
N ARG A 5 22.43 20.06 6.61
CA ARG A 5 21.51 18.95 6.83
C ARG A 5 21.21 18.35 5.45
N SER A 6 21.85 17.23 5.12
CA SER A 6 21.50 16.46 3.94
C SER A 6 20.03 16.06 4.05
N VAL A 7 19.18 16.71 3.27
CA VAL A 7 17.82 16.22 3.03
C VAL A 7 18.01 15.02 2.12
N SER A 8 17.93 13.80 2.68
CA SER A 8 17.82 12.59 1.87
C SER A 8 16.56 12.74 1.03
N SER A 9 16.71 13.13 -0.24
CA SER A 9 15.61 13.18 -1.19
C SER A 9 15.19 11.75 -1.47
N SER A 10 14.18 11.26 -0.76
CA SER A 10 13.59 9.97 -1.06
C SER A 10 12.86 10.10 -2.40
N THR A 11 13.44 9.55 -3.46
CA THR A 11 12.81 9.49 -4.79
C THR A 11 11.94 8.24 -4.87
N THR A 12 10.77 8.37 -5.48
CA THR A 12 9.94 7.22 -5.82
C THR A 12 10.47 6.61 -7.12
N THR A 13 10.80 5.32 -7.08
CA THR A 13 11.28 4.55 -8.22
C THR A 13 10.30 3.43 -8.52
N GLY A 14 9.96 3.26 -9.80
CA GLY A 14 9.13 2.16 -10.26
C GLY A 14 9.96 0.95 -10.67
N VAL A 15 9.41 -0.24 -10.42
CA VAL A 15 10.01 -1.55 -10.75
C VAL A 15 8.92 -2.46 -11.28
N SER A 16 9.20 -3.21 -12.35
CA SER A 16 8.34 -4.30 -12.78
C SER A 16 9.17 -5.55 -13.08
N LEU A 17 8.87 -6.62 -12.35
CA LEU A 17 9.55 -7.93 -12.45
C LEU A 17 8.64 -9.02 -13.05
N GLY A 18 7.45 -8.65 -13.52
CA GLY A 18 6.50 -9.59 -14.12
C GLY A 18 5.73 -10.47 -13.12
N HIS A 19 5.69 -10.10 -11.83
CA HIS A 19 4.89 -10.80 -10.81
C HIS A 19 3.44 -11.00 -11.28
N ARG A 20 2.94 -12.23 -11.16
CA ARG A 20 1.61 -12.62 -11.67
C ARG A 20 0.50 -12.32 -10.68
N THR A 21 0.84 -12.19 -9.41
CA THR A 21 -0.12 -11.97 -8.33
C THR A 21 0.33 -10.85 -7.41
N LEU A 22 -0.64 -10.25 -6.69
CA LEU A 22 -0.33 -9.29 -5.62
C LEU A 22 0.47 -9.95 -4.50
N ALA A 23 0.16 -11.21 -4.16
CA ALA A 23 0.89 -11.94 -3.11
C ALA A 23 2.38 -12.13 -3.43
N GLU A 24 2.72 -12.46 -4.70
CA GLU A 24 4.11 -12.55 -5.14
C GLU A 24 4.83 -11.20 -5.00
N ALA A 25 4.19 -10.11 -5.45
CA ALA A 25 4.77 -8.77 -5.34
C ALA A 25 4.91 -8.30 -3.88
N ASP A 26 3.90 -8.54 -3.04
CA ASP A 26 3.91 -8.21 -1.61
C ASP A 26 5.03 -8.97 -0.89
N HIS A 27 5.17 -10.28 -1.17
CA HIS A 27 6.24 -11.09 -0.62
C HIS A 27 7.62 -10.57 -1.03
N TRP A 28 7.79 -10.20 -2.30
CA TRP A 28 9.04 -9.60 -2.76
C TRP A 28 9.35 -8.27 -2.06
N ILE A 29 8.36 -7.39 -1.90
CA ILE A 29 8.52 -6.10 -1.17
C ILE A 29 8.95 -6.35 0.28
N LEU A 30 8.28 -7.29 0.97
CA LEU A 30 8.55 -7.60 2.38
C LEU A 30 9.90 -8.30 2.59
N GLY A 31 10.43 -8.95 1.55
CA GLY A 31 11.74 -9.61 1.55
C GLY A 31 12.93 -8.69 1.23
N LEU A 32 12.71 -7.41 0.91
CA LEU A 32 13.79 -6.45 0.65
C LEU A 32 14.64 -6.23 1.92
N ALA A 33 15.96 -6.33 1.77
CA ALA A 33 16.90 -6.11 2.88
C ALA A 33 16.83 -4.66 3.39
N ASP A 34 16.82 -3.70 2.47
CA ASP A 34 16.59 -2.29 2.77
C ASP A 34 15.09 -1.99 2.68
N ARG A 35 14.45 -1.81 3.85
CA ARG A 35 13.01 -1.51 3.87
C ARG A 35 12.72 -0.16 3.21
N PRO A 36 11.83 -0.11 2.20
CA PRO A 36 11.37 1.15 1.63
C PRO A 36 10.55 1.93 2.67
N ARG A 37 10.55 3.26 2.56
CA ARG A 37 9.69 4.12 3.37
C ARG A 37 8.22 3.97 2.99
N LEU A 38 7.95 3.82 1.69
CA LEU A 38 6.64 3.55 1.11
C LEU A 38 6.83 2.57 -0.04
N ALA A 39 5.99 1.54 -0.11
CA ALA A 39 5.92 0.62 -1.23
C ALA A 39 4.47 0.40 -1.63
N CYS A 40 4.16 0.50 -2.92
CA CYS A 40 2.84 0.23 -3.45
C CYS A 40 2.89 -0.78 -4.59
N THR A 41 1.88 -1.64 -4.67
CA THR A 41 1.63 -2.49 -5.85
C THR A 41 0.61 -1.85 -6.78
N HIS A 42 0.82 -2.08 -8.08
CA HIS A 42 0.04 -1.52 -9.19
C HIS A 42 -0.36 -2.66 -10.11
N LEU A 43 -1.67 -2.84 -10.36
CA LEU A 43 -2.15 -3.83 -11.31
C LEU A 43 -1.97 -3.30 -12.73
N VAL A 44 -1.26 -4.04 -13.57
CA VAL A 44 -0.92 -3.61 -14.93
C VAL A 44 -1.54 -4.59 -15.93
N PRO A 45 -2.37 -4.11 -16.89
CA PRO A 45 -3.04 -4.99 -17.84
C PRO A 45 -2.17 -5.42 -19.04
N VAL A 46 -1.12 -4.66 -19.36
CA VAL A 46 -0.28 -4.82 -20.55
C VAL A 46 1.22 -4.89 -20.20
N PRO A 47 2.08 -5.57 -20.98
CA PRO A 47 1.75 -6.39 -22.16
C PRO A 47 1.04 -7.69 -21.80
N VAL A 48 1.16 -8.13 -20.54
CA VAL A 48 0.36 -9.19 -19.92
C VAL A 48 -0.13 -8.68 -18.57
N ARG A 49 -1.20 -9.28 -18.02
CA ARG A 49 -1.64 -8.96 -16.66
C ARG A 49 -0.53 -9.31 -15.66
N HIS A 50 -0.02 -8.32 -14.94
CA HIS A 50 1.04 -8.48 -13.94
C HIS A 50 0.98 -7.35 -12.90
N VAL A 51 1.90 -7.38 -11.93
CA VAL A 51 2.02 -6.36 -10.89
C VAL A 51 3.33 -5.59 -11.05
N ALA A 52 3.22 -4.27 -11.20
CA ALA A 52 4.33 -3.33 -11.06
C ALA A 52 4.35 -2.75 -9.64
N ILE A 53 5.48 -2.17 -9.24
CA ILE A 53 5.75 -1.75 -7.87
C ILE A 53 6.35 -0.35 -7.90
N SER A 54 5.91 0.52 -6.98
CA SER A 54 6.60 1.77 -6.69
C SER A 54 7.24 1.71 -5.31
N LEU A 55 8.47 2.21 -5.21
CA LEU A 55 9.29 2.17 -4.01
C LEU A 55 9.83 3.57 -3.72
N THR A 56 9.58 4.07 -2.53
CA THR A 56 10.28 5.24 -1.99
C THR A 56 11.40 4.73 -1.11
N THR A 57 12.60 4.61 -1.66
CA THR A 57 13.77 4.02 -0.99
C THR A 57 15.05 4.81 -1.33
N SER A 58 16.08 4.65 -0.51
CA SER A 58 17.44 5.15 -0.78
C SER A 58 18.37 4.07 -1.35
N GLY A 59 17.93 2.81 -1.33
CA GLY A 59 18.71 1.66 -1.80
C GLY A 59 18.55 1.41 -3.31
N PRO A 60 19.44 0.60 -3.90
CA PRO A 60 19.31 0.20 -5.29
C PRO A 60 18.06 -0.65 -5.50
N VAL A 61 17.42 -0.50 -6.66
CA VAL A 61 16.33 -1.36 -7.11
C VAL A 61 16.81 -2.24 -8.27
N PRO A 62 16.30 -3.48 -8.41
CA PRO A 62 16.68 -4.32 -9.53
C PRO A 62 16.24 -3.69 -10.87
N PRO A 63 16.99 -3.94 -11.95
CA PRO A 63 16.64 -3.43 -13.26
C PRO A 63 15.34 -4.06 -13.76
N THR A 64 14.50 -3.24 -14.39
CA THR A 64 13.28 -3.67 -15.09
C THR A 64 13.61 -4.09 -16.53
N ALA A 65 13.08 -5.23 -16.97
CA ALA A 65 13.23 -5.70 -18.34
C ALA A 65 12.65 -4.70 -19.36
N PRO A 66 13.22 -4.55 -20.57
CA PRO A 66 12.78 -3.58 -21.57
C PRO A 66 11.27 -3.52 -21.80
N GLU A 67 10.64 -4.68 -21.93
CA GLU A 67 9.23 -4.89 -22.20
C GLU A 67 8.29 -4.51 -21.04
N LEU A 68 8.83 -4.28 -19.84
CA LEU A 68 8.08 -3.91 -18.64
C LEU A 68 8.37 -2.47 -18.18
N ARG A 69 9.20 -1.71 -18.90
CA ARG A 69 9.61 -0.35 -18.48
C ARG A 69 8.47 0.65 -18.42
N GLU A 70 7.51 0.53 -19.35
CA GLU A 70 6.31 1.38 -19.33
C GLU A 70 5.51 1.17 -18.04
N ALA A 71 5.32 -0.09 -17.64
CA ALA A 71 4.66 -0.46 -16.39
C ALA A 71 5.40 0.08 -15.16
N ALA A 72 6.74 -0.02 -15.15
CA ALA A 72 7.54 0.56 -14.07
C ALA A 72 7.44 2.10 -14.04
N THR A 73 7.45 2.77 -15.20
CA THR A 73 7.30 4.24 -15.27
C THR A 73 5.96 4.67 -14.71
N ALA A 74 4.86 4.05 -15.16
CA ALA A 74 3.53 4.33 -14.66
C ALA A 74 3.40 4.07 -13.14
N ALA A 75 4.04 3.02 -12.63
CA ALA A 75 4.08 2.78 -11.18
C ALA A 75 4.83 3.89 -10.43
N ALA A 76 5.95 4.38 -10.98
CA ALA A 76 6.75 5.46 -10.38
C ALA A 76 5.97 6.77 -10.26
N ASP A 77 5.14 7.08 -11.27
CA ASP A 77 4.27 8.27 -11.28
C ASP A 77 3.26 8.26 -10.12
N GLY A 78 2.93 7.06 -9.61
CA GLY A 78 2.24 6.89 -8.34
C GLY A 78 0.79 7.39 -8.32
N GLU A 79 0.13 7.50 -9.46
CA GLU A 79 -1.23 8.05 -9.54
C GLU A 79 -2.23 7.26 -8.67
N CYS A 80 -2.11 5.93 -8.66
CA CYS A 80 -2.90 5.06 -7.79
C CYS A 80 -2.19 3.73 -7.51
N GLY A 81 -2.38 3.14 -6.33
CA GLY A 81 -1.78 1.86 -5.96
C GLY A 81 -2.32 1.31 -4.63
N ARG A 82 -1.77 0.19 -4.18
CA ARG A 82 -2.07 -0.38 -2.86
C ARG A 82 -0.81 -0.45 -2.02
N ALA A 83 -0.81 0.21 -0.87
CA ALA A 83 0.35 0.26 -0.01
C ALA A 83 0.54 -1.06 0.74
N VAL A 84 1.77 -1.57 0.69
CA VAL A 84 2.23 -2.77 1.40
C VAL A 84 3.11 -2.39 2.57
N VAL A 85 3.96 -1.38 2.37
CA VAL A 85 4.82 -0.79 3.40
C VAL A 85 4.53 0.70 3.43
N PHE A 86 4.27 1.24 4.62
CA PHE A 86 4.10 2.66 4.87
C PHE A 86 4.43 2.95 6.34
N PRO A 87 4.79 4.19 6.69
CA PRO A 87 5.15 4.51 8.07
C PRO A 87 4.02 4.19 9.06
N GLY A 88 4.34 3.47 10.13
CA GLY A 88 3.42 3.17 11.24
C GLY A 88 2.52 1.97 11.04
N VAL A 89 2.62 1.24 9.92
CA VAL A 89 1.86 0.00 9.67
C VAL A 89 2.05 -1.03 10.79
N GLU A 90 3.25 -1.11 11.36
CA GLU A 90 3.59 -2.02 12.46
C GLU A 90 2.87 -1.74 13.78
N LYS A 91 2.23 -0.56 13.91
CA LYS A 91 1.48 -0.16 15.10
C LYS A 91 -0.02 -0.42 14.96
N LEU A 92 -0.48 -0.85 13.78
CA LEU A 92 -1.90 -1.05 13.48
C LEU A 92 -2.36 -2.46 13.87
N ILE A 93 -2.31 -2.77 15.17
CA ILE A 93 -2.60 -4.10 15.72
C ILE A 93 -3.85 -4.04 16.58
N GLY A 94 -4.75 -5.02 16.39
CA GLY A 94 -5.99 -5.15 17.15
C GLY A 94 -7.04 -4.09 16.78
N THR A 95 -7.88 -3.74 17.75
CA THR A 95 -8.93 -2.73 17.56
C THR A 95 -8.43 -1.34 17.93
N LEU A 96 -8.45 -0.41 16.98
CA LEU A 96 -8.05 0.98 17.14
C LEU A 96 -9.16 1.92 16.67
N THR A 97 -9.26 3.12 17.24
CA THR A 97 -10.16 4.15 16.68
C THR A 97 -9.57 4.73 15.39
N VAL A 98 -10.42 5.28 14.53
CA VAL A 98 -10.01 6.00 13.32
C VAL A 98 -9.00 7.12 13.64
N ALA A 99 -9.21 7.88 14.72
CA ALA A 99 -8.26 8.88 15.18
C ALA A 99 -6.88 8.28 15.48
N ARG A 100 -6.85 7.14 16.19
CA ARG A 100 -5.59 6.48 16.56
C ARG A 100 -4.85 5.92 15.35
N ILE A 101 -5.56 5.42 14.34
CA ILE A 101 -4.96 4.96 13.08
C ILE A 101 -4.25 6.10 12.36
N LYS A 102 -4.90 7.26 12.21
CA LYS A 102 -4.32 8.45 11.57
C LYS A 102 -3.15 9.02 12.36
N GLU A 103 -3.18 8.94 13.69
CA GLU A 103 -2.09 9.41 14.54
C GLU A 103 -0.86 8.50 14.48
N LEU A 104 -1.07 7.18 14.43
CA LEU A 104 0.00 6.19 14.51
C LEU A 104 0.70 5.93 13.18
N SER A 105 0.03 6.21 12.06
CA SER A 105 0.46 5.80 10.73
C SER A 105 0.36 6.94 9.72
N ALA A 106 0.91 6.70 8.53
CA ALA A 106 0.80 7.61 7.40
C ALA A 106 -0.56 7.59 6.70
N ILE A 107 -1.59 6.92 7.26
CA ILE A 107 -2.94 6.90 6.67
C ILE A 107 -3.58 8.28 6.87
N ASP A 108 -3.87 8.95 5.76
CA ASP A 108 -4.47 10.29 5.74
C ASP A 108 -5.97 10.23 6.02
N ARG A 109 -6.66 9.21 5.48
CA ARG A 109 -8.12 9.10 5.55
C ARG A 109 -8.57 7.67 5.84
N VAL A 110 -9.64 7.55 6.61
CA VAL A 110 -10.40 6.32 6.79
C VAL A 110 -11.81 6.53 6.29
N GLU A 111 -12.26 5.66 5.39
CA GLU A 111 -13.57 5.75 4.75
C GLU A 111 -14.33 4.44 4.96
N VAL A 112 -15.65 4.53 5.12
CA VAL A 112 -16.57 3.40 5.06
C VAL A 112 -17.04 3.25 3.61
N LEU A 113 -16.88 2.05 3.04
CA LEU A 113 -17.26 1.75 1.67
C LEU A 113 -18.74 2.10 1.44
N GLY A 114 -19.00 2.99 0.49
CA GLY A 114 -20.34 3.45 0.12
C GLY A 114 -20.93 4.53 1.03
N SER A 115 -20.26 4.92 2.13
CA SER A 115 -20.79 5.86 3.12
C SER A 115 -19.90 7.08 3.40
N GLY A 116 -18.69 7.13 2.86
CA GLY A 116 -17.78 8.28 3.00
C GLY A 116 -16.86 8.20 4.22
N ALA A 117 -16.48 9.34 4.79
CA ALA A 117 -15.53 9.40 5.90
C ALA A 117 -16.06 8.70 7.16
N ALA A 118 -15.20 7.90 7.82
CA ALA A 118 -15.52 7.31 9.11
C ALA A 118 -15.38 8.33 10.25
N ALA A 119 -16.18 8.18 11.31
CA ALA A 119 -16.07 9.00 12.51
C ALA A 119 -14.77 8.70 13.27
N ASP A 120 -14.17 9.71 13.88
CA ASP A 120 -12.86 9.61 14.53
C ASP A 120 -12.83 8.63 15.72
N ASP A 121 -13.97 8.45 16.39
CA ASP A 121 -14.16 7.53 17.52
C ASP A 121 -14.59 6.12 17.08
N ALA A 122 -14.90 5.91 15.79
CA ALA A 122 -15.34 4.61 15.30
C ALA A 122 -14.24 3.55 15.50
N PRO A 123 -14.55 2.39 16.11
CA PRO A 123 -13.59 1.31 16.29
C PRO A 123 -13.36 0.57 14.97
N VAL A 124 -12.09 0.31 14.65
CA VAL A 124 -11.64 -0.49 13.52
C VAL A 124 -10.84 -1.67 14.04
N ASP A 125 -11.31 -2.89 13.81
CA ASP A 125 -10.50 -4.10 13.98
C ASP A 125 -9.59 -4.24 12.75
N THR A 126 -8.29 -4.05 12.94
CA THR A 126 -7.31 -4.05 11.85
C THR A 126 -7.05 -5.44 11.28
N ARG A 127 -7.47 -6.52 11.98
CA ARG A 127 -7.21 -7.92 11.61
C ARG A 127 -5.74 -8.22 11.29
N GLU A 128 -4.85 -7.41 11.86
CA GLU A 128 -3.40 -7.46 11.61
C GLU A 128 -3.03 -7.32 10.12
N PHE A 129 -3.94 -6.81 9.28
CA PHE A 129 -3.74 -6.66 7.84
C PHE A 129 -4.38 -5.37 7.34
N VAL A 130 -3.54 -4.37 7.06
CA VAL A 130 -3.97 -3.04 6.62
C VAL A 130 -3.29 -2.71 5.29
N ARG A 131 -4.08 -2.63 4.22
CA ARG A 131 -3.60 -2.41 2.84
C ARG A 131 -4.31 -1.20 2.20
N PRO A 132 -3.99 0.04 2.65
CA PRO A 132 -4.69 1.23 2.18
C PRO A 132 -4.38 1.52 0.71
N GLN A 133 -5.24 2.28 0.07
CA GLN A 133 -5.04 2.73 -1.31
C GLN A 133 -4.17 3.98 -1.28
N PHE A 134 -3.09 4.01 -2.06
CA PHE A 134 -2.45 5.27 -2.41
C PHE A 134 -3.20 5.85 -3.60
N ARG A 135 -3.73 7.06 -3.51
CA ARG A 135 -4.39 7.75 -4.62
C ARG A 135 -4.31 9.26 -4.42
N ALA A 136 -3.95 9.97 -5.48
CA ALA A 136 -3.83 11.44 -5.45
C ALA A 136 -2.95 11.97 -4.28
N GLY A 137 -1.88 11.25 -3.93
CA GLY A 137 -0.95 11.64 -2.87
C GLY A 137 -1.37 11.26 -1.44
N GLU A 138 -2.56 10.68 -1.26
CA GLU A 138 -3.08 10.28 0.06
C GLU A 138 -3.13 8.75 0.21
N LEU A 139 -2.85 8.25 1.42
CA LEU A 139 -3.16 6.89 1.84
C LEU A 139 -4.56 6.84 2.45
N VAL A 140 -5.47 6.17 1.73
CA VAL A 140 -6.87 6.02 2.14
C VAL A 140 -7.16 4.58 2.52
N LEU A 141 -7.51 4.36 3.79
CA LEU A 141 -8.00 3.09 4.29
C LEU A 141 -9.50 2.99 4.08
N THR A 142 -9.92 2.13 3.15
CA THR A 142 -11.33 1.77 3.00
C THR A 142 -11.69 0.65 3.96
N THR A 143 -12.80 0.80 4.67
CA THR A 143 -13.35 -0.13 5.64
C THR A 143 -14.77 -0.55 5.28
N THR A 144 -15.24 -1.65 5.85
CA THR A 144 -16.64 -2.09 5.80
C THR A 144 -17.19 -2.31 7.21
N PRO A 145 -18.51 -2.15 7.43
CA PRO A 145 -19.12 -2.50 8.70
C PRO A 145 -19.04 -4.00 8.99
N ALA A 146 -18.78 -4.35 10.24
CA ALA A 146 -18.84 -5.71 10.78
C ALA A 146 -19.80 -5.78 11.99
N ALA A 147 -19.99 -6.99 12.52
CA ALA A 147 -20.83 -7.20 13.71
C ALA A 147 -20.31 -6.38 14.91
N GLY A 148 -21.23 -5.91 15.76
CA GLY A 148 -20.88 -5.17 16.98
C GLY A 148 -20.52 -3.70 16.79
N GLY A 149 -20.86 -3.10 15.63
CA GLY A 149 -20.59 -1.68 15.37
C GLY A 149 -19.11 -1.36 15.12
N VAL A 150 -18.32 -2.39 14.77
CA VAL A 150 -16.90 -2.29 14.46
C VAL A 150 -16.71 -2.23 12.95
N LEU A 151 -15.74 -1.44 12.50
CA LEU A 151 -15.28 -1.39 11.11
C LEU A 151 -14.11 -2.37 10.91
N VAL A 152 -13.95 -2.87 9.70
CA VAL A 152 -12.82 -3.74 9.34
C VAL A 152 -12.24 -3.29 7.99
N PRO A 153 -10.94 -3.45 7.74
CA PRO A 153 -10.37 -3.20 6.42
C PRO A 153 -11.13 -3.94 5.30
N PHE A 154 -11.36 -3.26 4.18
CA PHE A 154 -12.02 -3.84 3.01
C PHE A 154 -11.16 -4.95 2.37
N GLU A 155 -9.86 -4.72 2.28
CA GLU A 155 -8.89 -5.71 1.79
C GLU A 155 -8.69 -6.81 2.84
N THR A 156 -8.63 -8.07 2.42
CA THR A 156 -8.41 -9.22 3.32
C THR A 156 -7.08 -9.90 3.01
N SER A 157 -6.40 -10.40 4.06
CA SER A 157 -5.13 -11.14 3.91
C SER A 157 -5.31 -12.47 3.19
N THR A 158 -6.46 -13.10 3.39
CA THR A 158 -6.95 -14.25 2.63
C THR A 158 -8.15 -13.78 1.81
N PRO A 159 -7.96 -13.32 0.55
CA PRO A 159 -9.09 -13.08 -0.33
C PRO A 159 -9.92 -14.36 -0.39
N THR A 160 -11.22 -14.25 -0.13
CA THR A 160 -12.14 -15.34 -0.42
C THR A 160 -11.90 -15.74 -1.87
N PRO A 161 -11.68 -17.02 -2.21
CA PRO A 161 -11.47 -17.41 -3.60
C PRO A 161 -12.72 -17.08 -4.40
N CYS A 162 -12.76 -15.89 -5.00
CA CYS A 162 -13.80 -15.52 -5.92
C CYS A 162 -13.37 -15.98 -7.32
N CYS A 163 -14.00 -17.06 -7.77
CA CYS A 163 -14.04 -17.49 -9.16
C CYS A 163 -12.73 -18.03 -9.74
N ALA A 164 -12.18 -19.10 -9.16
CA ALA A 164 -11.41 -20.09 -9.92
C ALA A 164 -12.39 -21.06 -10.59
N GLY A 165 -13.07 -20.64 -11.67
CA GLY A 165 -13.99 -21.52 -12.38
C GLY A 165 -14.98 -20.82 -13.29
N HIS A 166 -14.51 -20.05 -14.26
CA HIS A 166 -15.29 -19.69 -15.46
C HIS A 166 -14.38 -19.64 -16.67
#